data_AF-A0A442WQ40-F1
#
_entry.id   AF-A0A442WQ40-F1
#
_cell.length_a   1.000
_cell.length_b   1.000
_cell.length_c   1.000
_cell.angle_alpha   90.00
_cell.angle_beta   90.00
_cell.angle_gamma   90.00
#
_symmetry.space_group_name_H-M   'P 1'
#
loop_
_entity.id
_entity.type
_entity.pdbx_description
1 polymer ?
#
loop_
_entity_poly.entity_id
_entity_poly.type
_entity_poly.pdbx_seq_one_letter_code
_entity_poly.pdbx_strand_id
1 'polypeptide(L)' 'MFADEIAARRLKTLVEHYMETRKRRHDVVSTSRAETAIREVLPNCPVSGKALDDMIAACAVEHGLGVLFDRSEITDSVS' A
#
# COMPACT_ATOMS: atom_id res chain seq x y z
N MET A 1 15.42 14.15 -7.69
CA MET A 1 16.27 13.55 -6.63
C MET A 1 15.77 13.91 -5.23
N PHE A 2 15.84 15.16 -4.73
CA PHE A 2 15.29 15.49 -3.40
C PHE A 2 13.76 15.35 -3.28
N ALA A 3 13.01 15.70 -4.33
CA ALA A 3 11.56 15.59 -4.31
C ALA A 3 11.06 14.14 -4.23
N ASP A 4 11.76 13.22 -4.92
CA ASP A 4 11.43 11.79 -4.94
C ASP A 4 11.71 11.14 -3.58
N GLU A 5 12.79 11.52 -2.91
CA GLU A 5 13.10 11.07 -1.55
C GLU A 5 12.06 11.56 -0.53
N ILE A 6 11.61 12.82 -0.66
CA ILE A 6 10.54 13.36 0.19
C ILE A 6 9.22 12.62 -0.07
N ALA A 7 8.90 12.35 -1.34
CA ALA A 7 7.70 11.59 -1.71
C ALA A 7 7.76 10.15 -1.16
N ALA A 8 8.90 9.48 -1.26
CA ALA A 8 9.09 8.13 -0.72
C ALA A 8 8.97 8.10 0.81
N ARG A 9 9.53 9.08 1.52
CA ARG A 9 9.36 9.21 2.97
C ARG A 9 7.90 9.43 3.36
N ARG A 10 7.19 10.32 2.67
CA ARG A 10 5.75 10.56 2.90
C ARG A 10 4.93 9.30 2.66
N LEU A 11 5.21 8.58 1.58
CA LEU A 11 4.55 7.32 1.28
C LEU A 11 4.76 6.31 2.41
N LYS A 12 6.00 6.14 2.89
CA LYS A 12 6.30 5.25 4.02
C LYS A 12 5.49 5.62 5.26
N THR A 13 5.49 6.89 5.66
CA THR A 13 4.71 7.37 6.81
C THR A 13 3.20 7.15 6.64
N LEU A 14 2.67 7.32 5.43
CA LEU A 14 1.24 7.06 5.15
C LEU A 14 0.90 5.58 5.26
N VAL A 15 1.74 4.70 4.74
CA VAL A 15 1.55 3.24 4.86
C VAL A 15 1.57 2.83 6.33
N GLU A 16 2.57 3.28 7.10
CA GLU A 16 2.68 3.00 8.54
C GLU A 16 1.44 3.51 9.30
N HIS A 17 1.03 4.75 9.04
CA HIS A 17 -0.15 5.34 9.68
C HIS A 17 -1.45 4.57 9.36
N TYR A 18 -1.58 4.13 8.11
CA TYR A 18 -2.70 3.29 7.69
C TYR A 18 -2.72 1.97 8.48
N MET A 19 -1.57 1.29 8.63
CA MET A 19 -1.47 0.03 9.38
C MET A 19 -1.80 0.21 10.86
N GLU A 20 -1.21 1.21 11.52
CA GLU A 20 -1.46 1.53 12.92
C GLU A 20 -2.94 1.84 13.20
N THR A 21 -3.60 2.53 12.28
CA THR A 21 -5.04 2.82 12.39
C THR A 21 -5.87 1.55 12.17
N ARG A 22 -5.51 0.74 11.18
CA ARG A 22 -6.26 -0.46 10.79
C ARG A 22 -6.19 -1.55 11.85
N LYS A 23 -5.02 -1.75 12.47
CA LYS A 23 -4.75 -2.74 13.52
C LYS A 23 -5.65 -2.60 14.75
N ARG A 24 -6.17 -1.40 15.01
CA ARG A 24 -7.10 -1.17 16.13
C ARG A 24 -8.45 -1.87 15.97
N ARG A 25 -8.84 -2.22 14.74
CA ARG A 25 -10.18 -2.73 14.42
C ARG A 25 -10.18 -3.98 13.55
N HIS A 26 -9.05 -4.33 12.94
CA HIS A 26 -8.96 -5.41 11.98
C HIS A 26 -7.59 -6.09 12.07
N ASP A 27 -7.59 -7.42 11.93
CA ASP A 27 -6.38 -8.23 11.93
C ASP A 27 -5.85 -8.53 10.52
N VAL A 28 -6.55 -8.07 9.47
CA VAL A 28 -6.22 -8.32 8.07
C VAL A 28 -6.30 -7.05 7.23
N VAL A 29 -5.39 -6.93 6.27
CA VAL A 29 -5.29 -5.85 5.29
C VAL A 29 -5.37 -6.40 3.87
N SER A 30 -6.23 -5.80 3.05
CA SER A 30 -6.27 -6.05 1.60
C SER A 30 -5.33 -5.08 0.89
N THR A 31 -4.48 -5.58 -0.01
CA THR A 31 -3.51 -4.74 -0.72
C THR A 31 -4.19 -3.78 -1.68
N SER A 32 -5.25 -4.19 -2.39
CA SER A 32 -5.99 -3.30 -3.30
C SER A 32 -6.70 -2.15 -2.57
N ARG A 33 -7.32 -2.43 -1.41
CA ARG A 33 -8.02 -1.40 -0.61
C ARG A 33 -7.02 -0.46 0.05
N ALA A 34 -5.91 -0.99 0.55
CA ALA A 34 -4.84 -0.18 1.12
C ALA A 34 -4.22 0.74 0.07
N GLU A 35 -3.90 0.22 -1.12
CA GLU A 35 -3.41 1.04 -2.23
C GLU A 35 -4.40 2.14 -2.59
N THR A 36 -5.68 1.80 -2.75
CA THR A 36 -6.72 2.78 -3.10
C THR A 36 -6.78 3.91 -2.08
N ALA A 37 -6.84 3.57 -0.79
CA ALA A 37 -6.88 4.55 0.29
C ALA A 37 -5.61 5.43 0.35
N ILE A 38 -4.43 4.84 0.12
CA ILE A 38 -3.17 5.59 0.09
C ILE A 38 -3.15 6.55 -1.10
N ARG A 39 -3.61 6.11 -2.28
CA ARG A 39 -3.67 6.95 -3.49
C ARG A 39 -4.66 8.10 -3.39
N GLU A 40 -5.78 7.93 -2.67
CA GLU A 40 -6.72 9.03 -2.41
C GLU A 40 -6.04 10.18 -1.65
N VAL A 41 -5.11 9.87 -0.76
CA VAL A 41 -4.36 10.88 0.01
C VAL A 41 -3.08 11.33 -0.71
N LEU A 42 -2.50 10.47 -1.56
CA LEU A 42 -1.28 10.73 -2.31
C LEU A 42 -1.50 10.48 -3.82
N PRO A 43 -2.11 11.42 -4.56
CA PRO A 43 -2.41 11.24 -5.97
C PRO A 43 -1.15 11.07 -6.84
N ASN A 44 -0.04 11.72 -6.48
CA ASN A 44 1.27 11.55 -7.13
C ASN A 44 2.12 10.51 -6.39
N CYS A 45 1.59 9.30 -6.21
CA CYS A 45 2.32 8.24 -5.53
C CYS A 45 3.58 7.86 -6.34
N PRO A 46 4.80 7.93 -5.75
CA PRO A 46 6.05 7.68 -6.46
C PRO A 46 6.27 6.19 -6.80
N VAL A 47 5.43 5.31 -6.26
CA VAL A 47 5.50 3.85 -6.42
C VAL A 47 4.16 3.35 -6.96
N SER A 48 4.18 2.47 -7.96
CA SER A 48 2.97 1.95 -8.61
C SER A 48 2.92 0.43 -8.67
N GLY A 49 1.68 -0.10 -8.70
CA GLY A 49 1.40 -1.52 -8.90
C GLY A 49 2.05 -2.40 -7.84
N LYS A 50 2.67 -3.49 -8.30
CA LYS A 50 3.24 -4.53 -7.43
C LYS A 50 4.23 -4.01 -6.38
N ALA A 51 5.03 -2.99 -6.70
CA ALA A 51 5.98 -2.44 -5.75
C ALA A 51 5.30 -1.75 -4.55
N LEU A 52 4.14 -1.13 -4.77
CA LEU A 52 3.34 -0.55 -3.69
C LEU A 52 2.64 -1.65 -2.88
N ASP A 53 2.12 -2.68 -3.55
CA ASP A 53 1.56 -3.86 -2.87
C ASP A 53 2.58 -4.56 -1.96
N ASP A 54 3.82 -4.76 -2.46
CA ASP A 54 4.89 -5.38 -1.70
C ASP A 54 5.26 -4.53 -0.46
N MET A 55 5.29 -3.19 -0.58
CA MET A 55 5.51 -2.28 0.56
C MET A 55 4.39 -2.37 1.60
N ILE A 56 3.13 -2.38 1.15
CA ILE A 56 1.95 -2.51 2.00
C ILE A 56 2.00 -3.86 2.73
N ALA A 57 2.30 -4.93 2.02
CA ALA A 57 2.38 -6.28 2.58
C ALA A 57 3.49 -6.39 3.63
N ALA A 58 4.70 -5.89 3.33
CA ALA A 58 5.81 -5.89 4.26
C ALA A 58 5.45 -5.12 5.54
N CYS A 59 4.90 -3.91 5.41
CA CYS A 59 4.50 -3.10 6.54
C CYS A 59 3.39 -3.77 7.38
N ALA A 60 2.39 -4.38 6.72
CA ALA A 60 1.34 -5.11 7.43
C ALA A 60 1.90 -6.27 8.26
N VAL A 61 2.84 -7.06 7.72
CA VAL A 61 3.51 -8.15 8.43
C VAL A 61 4.30 -7.63 9.64
N GLU A 62 5.06 -6.54 9.48
CA GLU A 62 5.79 -5.89 10.57
C GLU A 62 4.84 -5.42 11.70
N HIS A 63 3.62 -5.03 11.35
CA HIS A 63 2.60 -4.61 12.31
C HIS A 63 1.77 -5.79 12.87
N GLY A 64 2.05 -7.03 12.45
CA GLY A 64 1.34 -8.23 12.92
C GLY A 64 -0.05 -8.40 12.31
N LEU A 65 -0.28 -7.85 11.12
CA LEU A 65 -1.53 -7.98 10.36
C LEU A 65 -1.38 -9.06 9.29
N GLY A 66 -2.44 -9.84 9.09
CA GLY A 66 -2.57 -10.70 7.92
C GLY A 66 -2.71 -9.89 6.64
N VAL A 67 -2.17 -10.41 5.54
CA VAL A 67 -2.21 -9.74 4.23
C VAL A 67 -3.06 -10.55 3.26
N LEU A 68 -4.02 -9.88 2.62
CA LEU A 68 -4.82 -10.41 1.54
C LEU A 68 -4.39 -9.77 0.22
N PHE A 69 -3.81 -10.57 -0.66
CA PHE A 69 -3.50 -10.18 -2.03
C PHE A 69 -4.75 -10.37 -2.89
N ASP A 70 -5.58 -9.34 -2.98
CA ASP A 70 -6.89 -9.36 -3.67
C ASP A 70 -6.89 -8.63 -5.01
N ARG A 71 -5.70 -8.20 -5.47
CA ARG A 71 -5.54 -7.74 -6.83
C ARG A 71 -5.51 -8.97 -7.74
N SER A 72 -6.63 -9.27 -8.38
CA SER A 72 -6.61 -10.16 -9.54
C SER A 72 -5.67 -9.53 -10.56
N GLU A 73 -4.67 -10.29 -11.00
CA GLU A 73 -4.01 -9.99 -12.26
C GLU A 73 -5.11 -10.00 -13.32
N ILE A 74 -5.65 -8.82 -13.65
CA ILE A 74 -6.28 -8.63 -14.94
C ILE A 74 -5.09 -8.71 -15.90
N THR A 75 -4.76 -9.93 -16.31
CA THR A 75 -4.12 -10.14 -17.58
C THR A 75 -5.10 -9.60 -18.59
N ASP A 76 -4.93 -8.34 -18.98
CA ASP A 76 -5.49 -7.81 -20.22
C ASP A 76 -4.84 -8.62 -21.35
N SER A 77 -5.35 -9.83 -21.52
CA SER A 77 -5.19 -10.66 -22.71
C SER A 77 -6.15 -10.07 -23.74
N VAL A 78 -5.82 -8.89 -24.25
CA VAL A 78 -6.43 -8.34 -25.46
C VAL A 78 -5.34 -8.49 -26.52
N SER A 79 -5.32 -9.63 -27.22
CA SER A 79 -6.01 -9.86 -28.50
C SER A 79 -5.54 -8.90 -29.59
#